data_AF-A0A317J946-F1
#
_entry.id   AF-A0A317J946-F1
#
_cell.length_a   1.000
_cell.length_b   1.000
_cell.length_c   1.000
_cell.angle_alpha   90.00
_cell.angle_beta   90.00
_cell.angle_gamma   90.00
#
_symmetry.space_group_name_H-M   'P 1'
#
loop_
_entity.id
_entity.type
_entity.pdbx_description
1 polymer ?
#
loop_
_entity_poly.entity_id
_entity_poly.type
_entity_poly.pdbx_seq_one_letter_code
_entity_poly.pdbx_strand_id
1 'polypeptide(L)'
;MRFQNYLLCSALLGLPMAATAQTTADLFDASILHEIRITMPAANWQGLKDHYLDDTNFNVDSFQWKSGSNTVTVKNLAIHSRGHGSRSPFKPALHVGFDKNVKGQTLLGLSVLVLKSNTEDPSMVHERLSMLLFQRMGLPAPRESPARFYVNDEYVGLYSIVENIDQSFLKRVFNETNGYLYQYRPGDWTGVLNAGYHFEYLGQDLTKYAVTPPDNKPAPFEPQTHSNSPDTVTLEGMVRTMNQASDADFVSAMTPYLDLKLFLTHIAVENYLADFDSILGDVFGMNNFQFYRFENKKLSQLIAWDKDNSFDSNVRPILENADVNVLMRRLVAIPEYKNAYLEALLKCAMLAGGAGGWLEQEALREYNQIKDAAYQDPNKGNGGGTKLATNDDFEKISAYAQGFAAIRTPFVINAILAEGYQAPGGYPTVAEGGVLSAAAVAPAAAGGVASVYGSNFGSADNTAIYFNGYRASILFASSGQLNVQVPWEAAGNSITVGAMVNGKPSNVTTAIVNAYSPGVFATFHSDGRTVVTTDNPAAASEAVTIYGTGLGPVTGGMVTGQPASTTSLQHTTTDPVVTVGNARASLIFSGLTPGFLGIYQINAQLPGSVPSGSQTPLAITIGGQTSFSVLPTR
;
A
#
# COMPACT_ATOMS: atom_id res chain seq x y z
N MET A 1 10.01 -29.27 -11.55
CA MET A 1 10.60 -29.43 -12.91
C MET A 1 9.76 -30.41 -13.75
N ARG A 2 8.49 -30.06 -14.04
CA ARG A 2 7.59 -30.74 -15.00
C ARG A 2 6.45 -29.76 -15.38
N PHE A 3 6.76 -28.76 -16.19
CA PHE A 3 5.75 -27.83 -16.77
C PHE A 3 6.24 -27.20 -18.10
N GLN A 4 7.04 -27.93 -18.88
CA GLN A 4 7.65 -27.38 -20.12
C GLN A 4 7.43 -28.20 -21.41
N ASN A 5 6.59 -29.26 -21.40
CA ASN A 5 6.45 -30.15 -22.56
C ASN A 5 5.08 -30.13 -23.28
N TYR A 6 4.25 -29.10 -23.10
CA TYR A 6 2.94 -29.00 -23.79
C TYR A 6 2.79 -27.81 -24.76
N LEU A 7 3.88 -27.12 -25.13
CA LEU A 7 3.82 -25.93 -25.99
C LEU A 7 4.38 -26.11 -27.40
N LEU A 8 4.63 -27.36 -27.86
CA LEU A 8 5.33 -27.61 -29.12
C LEU A 8 4.63 -28.61 -30.08
N CYS A 9 3.30 -28.72 -30.02
CA CYS A 9 2.52 -29.47 -31.01
C CYS A 9 1.34 -28.72 -31.66
N SER A 10 1.14 -27.42 -31.38
CA SER A 10 0.01 -26.64 -31.93
C SER A 10 0.35 -25.84 -33.20
N ALA A 11 1.59 -25.86 -33.67
CA ALA A 11 2.07 -24.96 -34.73
C ALA A 11 1.81 -25.44 -36.18
N LEU A 12 0.98 -26.46 -36.42
CA LEU A 12 0.77 -27.03 -37.76
C LEU A 12 -0.69 -27.17 -38.22
N LEU A 13 -1.63 -26.53 -37.54
CA LEU A 13 -2.98 -26.34 -38.06
C LEU A 13 -3.35 -24.88 -37.85
N GLY A 14 -3.37 -24.09 -38.94
CA GLY A 14 -3.77 -22.68 -38.98
C GLY A 14 -5.25 -22.49 -38.69
N LEU A 15 -5.70 -22.92 -37.52
CA LEU A 15 -7.00 -22.56 -36.97
C LEU A 15 -6.84 -21.17 -36.33
N PRO A 16 -7.67 -20.18 -36.69
CA PRO A 16 -7.67 -18.90 -36.01
C PRO A 16 -7.95 -19.15 -34.52
N MET A 17 -7.07 -18.68 -33.63
CA MET A 17 -7.45 -18.53 -32.23
C MET A 17 -8.69 -17.63 -32.21
N ALA A 18 -9.80 -18.14 -31.69
CA ALA A 18 -10.96 -17.31 -31.44
C ALA A 18 -10.53 -16.17 -30.50
N ALA A 19 -10.66 -14.93 -30.96
CA ALA A 19 -10.42 -13.77 -30.11
C ALA A 19 -11.34 -13.89 -28.89
N THR A 20 -10.76 -13.91 -27.70
CA THR A 20 -11.53 -13.87 -26.44
C THR A 20 -12.29 -12.56 -26.38
N ALA A 21 -13.58 -12.61 -26.02
CA ALA A 21 -14.37 -11.40 -25.83
C ALA A 21 -13.74 -10.53 -24.73
N GLN A 22 -13.62 -9.23 -24.97
CA GLN A 22 -13.13 -8.28 -23.97
C GLN A 22 -14.07 -8.25 -22.75
N THR A 23 -13.50 -7.93 -21.60
CA THR A 23 -14.15 -8.01 -20.28
C THR A 23 -13.93 -6.74 -19.46
N THR A 24 -14.67 -6.57 -18.36
CA THR A 24 -14.37 -5.47 -17.42
C THR A 24 -12.99 -5.58 -16.78
N ALA A 25 -12.38 -6.79 -16.71
CA ALA A 25 -11.02 -6.92 -16.23
C ALA A 25 -10.02 -6.22 -17.16
N ASP A 26 -10.26 -6.28 -18.47
CA ASP A 26 -9.44 -5.59 -19.47
C ASP A 26 -9.60 -4.07 -19.37
N LEU A 27 -10.83 -3.57 -19.11
CA LEU A 27 -11.10 -2.14 -18.91
C LEU A 27 -10.39 -1.56 -17.69
N PHE A 28 -10.25 -2.35 -16.63
CA PHE A 28 -9.58 -1.94 -15.39
C PHE A 28 -8.16 -2.50 -15.26
N ASP A 29 -7.55 -2.95 -16.36
CA ASP A 29 -6.14 -3.33 -16.38
C ASP A 29 -5.25 -2.09 -16.23
N ALA A 30 -4.82 -1.83 -15.02
CA ALA A 30 -4.02 -0.67 -14.71
C ALA A 30 -2.52 -0.80 -15.07
N SER A 31 -2.10 -1.92 -15.68
CA SER A 31 -0.77 -2.04 -16.27
C SER A 31 -0.64 -1.25 -17.58
N ILE A 32 -1.77 -0.78 -18.13
CA ILE A 32 -1.85 -0.02 -19.38
C ILE A 32 -2.45 1.37 -19.14
N LEU A 33 -1.95 2.38 -19.86
CA LEU A 33 -2.62 3.67 -20.01
C LEU A 33 -3.66 3.56 -21.11
N HIS A 34 -4.94 3.60 -20.75
CA HIS A 34 -6.06 3.42 -21.68
C HIS A 34 -6.28 4.68 -22.53
N GLU A 35 -7.09 4.55 -23.59
CA GLU A 35 -7.60 5.68 -24.34
C GLU A 35 -9.14 5.63 -24.37
N ILE A 36 -9.78 6.73 -24.02
CA ILE A 36 -11.22 6.94 -24.16
C ILE A 36 -11.45 8.06 -25.17
N ARG A 37 -12.31 7.82 -26.17
CA ARG A 37 -12.77 8.84 -27.11
C ARG A 37 -14.28 8.96 -27.09
N ILE A 38 -14.76 10.19 -27.02
CA ILE A 38 -16.17 10.52 -27.23
C ILE A 38 -16.31 11.35 -28.51
N THR A 39 -17.34 11.06 -29.29
CA THR A 39 -17.80 11.90 -30.40
C THR A 39 -19.20 12.41 -30.08
N MET A 40 -19.41 13.72 -30.16
CA MET A 40 -20.69 14.37 -29.84
C MET A 40 -20.81 15.75 -30.52
N PRO A 41 -22.03 16.32 -30.67
CA PRO A 41 -22.18 17.68 -31.16
C PRO A 41 -21.39 18.68 -30.31
N ALA A 42 -20.64 19.58 -30.95
CA ALA A 42 -19.84 20.59 -30.25
C ALA A 42 -20.67 21.46 -29.29
N ALA A 43 -21.92 21.76 -29.66
CA ALA A 43 -22.85 22.49 -28.80
C ALA A 43 -23.21 21.73 -27.50
N ASN A 44 -23.29 20.40 -27.55
CA ASN A 44 -23.53 19.58 -26.36
C ASN A 44 -22.30 19.57 -25.45
N TRP A 45 -21.09 19.50 -26.01
CA TRP A 45 -19.86 19.56 -25.22
C TRP A 45 -19.70 20.94 -24.57
N GLN A 46 -20.00 22.01 -25.30
CA GLN A 46 -20.01 23.35 -24.74
C GLN A 46 -21.09 23.50 -23.66
N GLY A 47 -22.31 23.02 -23.91
CA GLY A 47 -23.38 23.02 -22.93
C GLY A 47 -23.01 22.27 -21.64
N LEU A 48 -22.31 21.14 -21.74
CA LEU A 48 -21.84 20.42 -20.55
C LEU A 48 -20.86 21.25 -19.71
N LYS A 49 -19.95 21.99 -20.36
CA LYS A 49 -19.01 22.90 -19.68
C LYS A 49 -19.72 24.11 -19.09
N ASP A 50 -20.74 24.64 -19.75
CA ASP A 50 -21.53 25.77 -19.26
C ASP A 50 -22.41 25.37 -18.06
N HIS A 51 -22.93 24.14 -18.08
CA HIS A 51 -23.76 23.53 -17.03
C HIS A 51 -22.97 22.61 -16.11
N TYR A 52 -21.65 22.84 -15.97
CA TYR A 52 -20.78 21.94 -15.21
C TYR A 52 -21.17 21.79 -13.73
N LEU A 53 -21.96 22.72 -13.17
CA LEU A 53 -22.45 22.75 -11.78
C LEU A 53 -23.69 21.86 -11.51
N ASP A 54 -24.36 21.36 -12.53
CA ASP A 54 -25.56 20.52 -12.38
C ASP A 54 -25.48 19.19 -13.15
N ASP A 55 -26.51 18.35 -13.02
CA ASP A 55 -26.58 17.01 -13.63
C ASP A 55 -27.33 17.00 -14.97
N THR A 56 -27.27 18.11 -15.72
CA THR A 56 -27.90 18.18 -17.06
C THR A 56 -27.31 17.14 -18.01
N ASN A 57 -28.18 16.32 -18.60
CA ASN A 57 -27.77 15.26 -19.52
C ASN A 57 -27.55 15.78 -20.94
N PHE A 58 -26.43 15.36 -21.54
CA PHE A 58 -26.06 15.68 -22.92
C PHE A 58 -25.88 14.38 -23.73
N ASN A 59 -26.44 14.37 -24.94
CA ASN A 59 -26.33 13.23 -25.84
C ASN A 59 -24.93 13.11 -26.44
N VAL A 60 -24.45 11.87 -26.53
CA VAL A 60 -23.17 11.47 -27.10
C VAL A 60 -23.42 10.45 -28.23
N ASP A 61 -22.83 10.71 -29.39
CA ASP A 61 -23.00 9.88 -30.58
C ASP A 61 -22.27 8.54 -30.44
N SER A 62 -21.03 8.59 -29.96
CA SER A 62 -20.25 7.39 -29.65
C SER A 62 -19.26 7.57 -28.52
N PHE A 63 -19.12 6.52 -27.71
CA PHE A 63 -18.07 6.30 -26.74
C PHE A 63 -17.19 5.14 -27.23
N GLN A 64 -15.87 5.33 -27.24
CA GLN A 64 -14.91 4.32 -27.64
C GLN A 64 -13.85 4.14 -26.56
N TRP A 65 -13.71 2.92 -26.06
CA TRP A 65 -12.58 2.51 -25.22
C TRP A 65 -11.56 1.76 -26.06
N LYS A 66 -10.28 2.11 -25.90
CA LYS A 66 -9.15 1.39 -26.49
C LYS A 66 -8.12 1.01 -25.43
N SER A 67 -7.58 -0.19 -25.59
CA SER A 67 -6.46 -0.71 -24.80
C SER A 67 -5.59 -1.59 -25.69
N GLY A 68 -4.39 -1.10 -26.04
CA GLY A 68 -3.54 -1.75 -27.05
C GLY A 68 -4.26 -1.90 -28.38
N SER A 69 -4.43 -3.13 -28.86
CA SER A 69 -5.18 -3.45 -30.09
C SER A 69 -6.69 -3.60 -29.89
N ASN A 70 -7.17 -3.60 -28.64
CA ASN A 70 -8.59 -3.74 -28.35
C ASN A 70 -9.32 -2.42 -28.57
N THR A 71 -10.51 -2.48 -29.14
CA THR A 71 -11.40 -1.33 -29.30
C THR A 71 -12.85 -1.78 -29.10
N VAL A 72 -13.55 -1.12 -28.20
CA VAL A 72 -14.98 -1.35 -27.96
C VAL A 72 -15.71 -0.03 -28.12
N THR A 73 -16.79 -0.02 -28.89
CA THR A 73 -17.57 1.19 -29.19
C THR A 73 -19.02 1.00 -28.79
N VAL A 74 -19.57 1.97 -28.07
CA VAL A 74 -20.97 2.08 -27.70
C VAL A 74 -21.53 3.37 -28.31
N LYS A 75 -22.74 3.35 -28.84
CA LYS A 75 -23.35 4.48 -29.55
C LYS A 75 -24.67 4.89 -28.91
N ASN A 76 -25.02 6.17 -29.08
CA ASN A 76 -26.26 6.76 -28.58
C ASN A 76 -26.43 6.56 -27.06
N LEU A 77 -25.65 7.31 -26.29
CA LEU A 77 -25.67 7.33 -24.84
C LEU A 77 -25.75 8.77 -24.33
N ALA A 78 -25.82 8.96 -23.01
CA ALA A 78 -25.82 10.29 -22.40
C ALA A 78 -24.74 10.40 -21.32
N ILE A 79 -24.22 11.62 -21.17
CA ILE A 79 -23.28 12.00 -20.12
C ILE A 79 -23.80 13.22 -19.38
N HIS A 80 -23.38 13.40 -18.12
CA HIS A 80 -23.52 14.66 -17.40
C HIS A 80 -22.27 14.93 -16.56
N SER A 81 -22.09 16.19 -16.16
CA SER A 81 -21.04 16.57 -15.21
C SER A 81 -21.27 15.87 -13.87
N ARG A 82 -20.20 15.43 -13.21
CA ARG A 82 -20.23 14.75 -11.90
C ARG A 82 -19.38 15.50 -10.88
N GLY A 83 -19.75 15.37 -9.61
CA GLY A 83 -18.99 15.85 -8.46
C GLY A 83 -19.76 16.88 -7.64
N HIS A 84 -19.09 17.51 -6.69
CA HIS A 84 -19.54 18.73 -6.03
C HIS A 84 -18.39 19.75 -6.06
N GLY A 85 -17.48 19.72 -5.07
CA GLY A 85 -16.32 20.64 -5.00
C GLY A 85 -15.35 20.51 -6.18
N SER A 86 -15.23 19.31 -6.75
CA SER A 86 -14.34 18.98 -7.87
C SER A 86 -14.89 19.34 -9.27
N ARG A 87 -16.10 19.89 -9.36
CA ARG A 87 -16.70 20.25 -10.66
C ARG A 87 -15.87 21.33 -11.36
N SER A 88 -15.62 21.14 -12.65
CA SER A 88 -14.78 22.03 -13.47
C SER A 88 -15.45 22.42 -14.78
N PRO A 89 -15.41 23.72 -15.17
CA PRO A 89 -15.87 24.15 -16.49
C PRO A 89 -14.88 23.83 -17.62
N PHE A 90 -13.63 23.50 -17.29
CA PHE A 90 -12.57 23.25 -18.26
C PHE A 90 -12.24 21.75 -18.40
N LYS A 91 -12.32 21.01 -17.28
CA LYS A 91 -12.09 19.56 -17.23
C LYS A 91 -13.20 18.82 -16.47
N PRO A 92 -14.43 18.78 -17.01
CA PRO A 92 -15.55 18.15 -16.31
C PRO A 92 -15.26 16.67 -16.02
N ALA A 93 -15.50 16.23 -14.78
CA ALA A 93 -15.66 14.81 -14.49
C ALA A 93 -17.01 14.34 -15.03
N LEU A 94 -17.08 13.11 -15.53
CA LEU A 94 -18.24 12.63 -16.28
C LEU A 94 -18.85 11.40 -15.61
N HIS A 95 -20.17 11.43 -15.45
CA HIS A 95 -20.96 10.21 -15.29
C HIS A 95 -21.43 9.76 -16.68
N VAL A 96 -20.94 8.61 -17.14
CA VAL A 96 -21.24 8.05 -18.47
C VAL A 96 -22.31 6.99 -18.33
N GLY A 97 -23.54 7.29 -18.76
CA GLY A 97 -24.67 6.36 -18.69
C GLY A 97 -24.95 5.71 -20.04
N PHE A 98 -24.51 4.47 -20.23
CA PHE A 98 -24.71 3.72 -21.47
C PHE A 98 -26.18 3.35 -21.71
N ASP A 99 -26.95 3.12 -20.64
CA ASP A 99 -28.35 2.70 -20.75
C ASP A 99 -29.36 3.86 -20.74
N LYS A 100 -28.88 5.11 -20.74
CA LYS A 100 -29.73 6.30 -20.61
C LYS A 100 -30.67 6.47 -21.79
N ASN A 101 -30.12 6.36 -23.01
CA ASN A 101 -30.87 6.52 -24.25
C ASN A 101 -31.34 5.19 -24.84
N VAL A 102 -30.63 4.09 -24.54
CA VAL A 102 -30.96 2.74 -25.00
C VAL A 102 -31.01 1.79 -23.80
N LYS A 103 -32.22 1.44 -23.35
CA LYS A 103 -32.39 0.59 -22.15
C LYS A 103 -31.67 -0.75 -22.29
N GLY A 104 -30.92 -1.12 -21.25
CA GLY A 104 -30.13 -2.36 -21.19
C GLY A 104 -28.81 -2.34 -21.95
N GLN A 105 -28.45 -1.23 -22.61
CA GLN A 105 -27.14 -1.08 -23.24
C GLN A 105 -26.03 -1.01 -22.19
N THR A 106 -24.91 -1.69 -22.44
CA THR A 106 -23.76 -1.72 -21.53
C THR A 106 -22.44 -1.60 -22.29
N LEU A 107 -21.41 -1.13 -21.60
CA LEU A 107 -20.00 -1.30 -21.98
C LEU A 107 -19.44 -2.46 -21.17
N LEU A 108 -19.17 -3.60 -21.83
CA LEU A 108 -18.57 -4.78 -21.20
C LEU A 108 -19.35 -5.29 -19.97
N GLY A 109 -20.67 -5.07 -19.94
CA GLY A 109 -21.54 -5.42 -18.82
C GLY A 109 -21.79 -4.30 -17.80
N LEU A 110 -21.17 -3.13 -17.96
CA LEU A 110 -21.41 -1.95 -17.13
C LEU A 110 -22.45 -1.02 -17.78
N SER A 111 -23.51 -0.66 -17.06
CA SER A 111 -24.47 0.37 -17.50
C SER A 111 -23.97 1.79 -17.25
N VAL A 112 -23.05 1.96 -16.30
CA VAL A 112 -22.45 3.24 -15.92
C VAL A 112 -20.94 3.11 -15.80
N LEU A 113 -20.22 4.16 -16.20
CA LEU A 113 -18.80 4.34 -15.92
C LEU A 113 -18.56 5.78 -15.46
N VAL A 114 -17.62 5.98 -14.54
CA VAL A 114 -17.19 7.32 -14.13
C VAL A 114 -15.85 7.64 -14.79
N LEU A 115 -15.74 8.81 -15.41
CA LEU A 115 -14.47 9.38 -15.85
C LEU A 115 -14.14 10.56 -14.93
N LYS A 116 -13.25 10.34 -13.98
CA LYS A 116 -12.88 11.34 -12.99
C LYS A 116 -11.70 12.18 -13.48
N SER A 117 -11.80 13.49 -13.33
CA SER A 117 -10.80 14.45 -13.79
C SER A 117 -9.67 14.71 -12.77
N ASN A 118 -9.83 14.20 -11.54
CA ASN A 118 -8.96 14.37 -10.36
C ASN A 118 -8.45 15.81 -10.17
N THR A 119 -9.34 16.79 -10.30
CA THR A 119 -8.94 18.21 -10.25
C THR A 119 -8.41 18.68 -8.90
N GLU A 120 -8.59 17.87 -7.85
CA GLU A 120 -8.13 18.16 -6.49
C GLU A 120 -6.74 17.56 -6.22
N ASP A 121 -6.28 16.62 -7.05
CA ASP A 121 -4.98 15.96 -6.93
C ASP A 121 -4.11 16.27 -8.17
N PRO A 122 -3.12 17.18 -8.06
CA PRO A 122 -2.21 17.49 -9.16
C PRO A 122 -1.41 16.28 -9.67
N SER A 123 -1.16 15.28 -8.83
CA SER A 123 -0.41 14.07 -9.21
C SER A 123 -1.27 13.05 -9.96
N MET A 124 -2.58 13.11 -9.81
CA MET A 124 -3.58 12.21 -10.40
C MET A 124 -3.49 10.75 -9.93
N VAL A 125 -2.70 10.44 -8.88
CA VAL A 125 -2.45 9.06 -8.40
C VAL A 125 -3.02 8.77 -7.01
N HIS A 126 -3.39 9.79 -6.22
CA HIS A 126 -3.78 9.62 -4.82
C HIS A 126 -4.95 8.65 -4.62
N GLU A 127 -6.03 8.83 -5.39
CA GLU A 127 -7.22 7.99 -5.23
C GLU A 127 -6.94 6.54 -5.62
N ARG A 128 -6.24 6.30 -6.72
CA ARG A 128 -5.95 4.94 -7.16
C ARG A 128 -5.06 4.21 -6.17
N LEU A 129 -3.99 4.85 -5.69
CA LEU A 129 -3.12 4.30 -4.65
C LEU A 129 -3.91 3.98 -3.37
N SER A 130 -4.84 4.85 -3.00
CA SER A 130 -5.75 4.65 -1.88
C SER A 130 -6.65 3.43 -2.07
N MET A 131 -7.35 3.33 -3.21
CA MET A 131 -8.23 2.20 -3.52
C MET A 131 -7.47 0.86 -3.52
N LEU A 132 -6.24 0.85 -4.02
CA LEU A 132 -5.38 -0.33 -3.96
C LEU A 132 -5.02 -0.74 -2.53
N LEU A 133 -4.78 0.22 -1.63
CA LEU A 133 -4.51 -0.10 -0.22
C LEU A 133 -5.77 -0.62 0.48
N PHE A 134 -6.95 -0.06 0.21
CA PHE A 134 -8.23 -0.61 0.67
C PHE A 134 -8.39 -2.08 0.23
N GLN A 135 -8.17 -2.37 -1.05
CA GLN A 135 -8.24 -3.75 -1.59
C GLN A 135 -7.22 -4.69 -0.94
N ARG A 136 -5.98 -4.22 -0.71
CA ARG A 136 -4.94 -5.00 -0.01
C ARG A 136 -5.28 -5.30 1.45
N MET A 137 -6.07 -4.44 2.07
CA MET A 137 -6.63 -4.66 3.41
C MET A 137 -7.87 -5.56 3.40
N GLY A 138 -8.34 -5.98 2.22
CA GLY A 138 -9.53 -6.83 2.05
C GLY A 138 -10.84 -6.04 2.12
N LEU A 139 -10.79 -4.72 1.94
CA LEU A 139 -11.95 -3.85 1.97
C LEU A 139 -12.54 -3.65 0.56
N PRO A 140 -13.86 -3.46 0.47
CA PRO A 140 -14.53 -3.20 -0.79
C PRO A 140 -14.16 -1.79 -1.30
N ALA A 141 -13.62 -1.74 -2.51
CA ALA A 141 -13.24 -0.51 -3.19
C ALA A 141 -13.52 -0.63 -4.69
N PRO A 142 -13.88 0.47 -5.38
CA PRO A 142 -13.99 0.50 -6.84
C PRO A 142 -12.65 0.12 -7.50
N ARG A 143 -12.73 -0.46 -8.70
CA ARG A 143 -11.57 -0.63 -9.58
C ARG A 143 -11.30 0.67 -10.32
N GLU A 144 -10.02 0.95 -10.57
CA GLU A 144 -9.60 2.17 -11.26
C GLU A 144 -8.43 1.94 -12.21
N SER A 145 -8.43 2.67 -13.33
CA SER A 145 -7.33 2.68 -14.29
C SER A 145 -7.17 4.05 -14.97
N PRO A 146 -5.94 4.45 -15.35
CA PRO A 146 -5.71 5.74 -15.98
C PRO A 146 -6.05 5.71 -17.48
N ALA A 147 -6.53 6.84 -18.02
CA ALA A 147 -6.85 6.97 -19.43
C ALA A 147 -6.54 8.36 -19.99
N ARG A 148 -6.07 8.40 -21.24
CA ARG A 148 -6.14 9.61 -22.08
C ARG A 148 -7.57 9.79 -22.56
N PHE A 149 -8.16 10.96 -22.32
CA PHE A 149 -9.52 11.27 -22.72
C PHE A 149 -9.57 12.28 -23.87
N TYR A 150 -10.36 11.97 -24.89
CA TYR A 150 -10.58 12.80 -26.07
C TYR A 150 -12.06 13.06 -26.30
N VAL A 151 -12.38 14.28 -26.73
CA VAL A 151 -13.72 14.66 -27.23
C VAL A 151 -13.55 15.24 -28.63
N ASN A 152 -14.24 14.68 -29.62
CA ASN A 152 -14.15 15.11 -31.02
C ASN A 152 -12.69 15.19 -31.54
N ASP A 153 -11.90 14.16 -31.20
CA ASP A 153 -10.46 14.01 -31.49
C ASP A 153 -9.54 15.05 -30.83
N GLU A 154 -10.07 15.96 -30.02
CA GLU A 154 -9.30 16.88 -29.19
C GLU A 154 -8.94 16.21 -27.86
N TYR A 155 -7.67 16.29 -27.46
CA TYR A 155 -7.22 15.78 -26.17
C TYR A 155 -7.71 16.69 -25.04
N VAL A 156 -8.60 16.18 -24.20
CA VAL A 156 -9.14 16.93 -23.05
C VAL A 156 -8.19 16.86 -21.86
N GLY A 157 -7.59 15.68 -21.63
CA GLY A 157 -6.63 15.49 -20.55
C GLY A 157 -6.50 14.04 -20.09
N LEU A 158 -5.73 13.83 -19.02
CA LEU A 158 -5.61 12.57 -18.30
C LEU A 158 -6.79 12.43 -17.33
N TYR A 159 -7.42 11.26 -17.30
CA TYR A 159 -8.57 10.95 -16.45
C TYR A 159 -8.38 9.59 -15.77
N SER A 160 -9.06 9.38 -14.65
CA SER A 160 -9.26 8.04 -14.07
C SER A 160 -10.57 7.45 -14.58
N ILE A 161 -10.51 6.24 -15.12
CA ILE A 161 -11.67 5.38 -15.30
C ILE A 161 -11.98 4.76 -13.94
N VAL A 162 -13.15 5.08 -13.37
CA VAL A 162 -13.57 4.62 -12.05
C VAL A 162 -14.82 3.75 -12.17
N GLU A 163 -14.79 2.57 -11.54
CA GLU A 163 -15.96 1.70 -11.43
C GLU A 163 -17.06 2.36 -10.61
N ASN A 164 -18.25 2.49 -11.19
CA ASN A 164 -19.40 3.01 -10.47
C ASN A 164 -19.86 2.03 -9.39
N ILE A 165 -20.15 2.52 -8.18
CA ILE A 165 -20.72 1.70 -7.11
C ILE A 165 -22.23 1.57 -7.37
N ASP A 166 -22.60 0.52 -8.10
CA ASP A 166 -23.99 0.16 -8.41
C ASP A 166 -24.22 -1.36 -8.26
N GLN A 167 -25.33 -1.88 -8.78
CA GLN A 167 -25.65 -3.30 -8.72
C GLN A 167 -24.57 -4.20 -9.36
N SER A 168 -23.84 -3.72 -10.37
CA SER A 168 -22.73 -4.48 -10.99
C SER A 168 -21.55 -4.60 -10.02
N PHE A 169 -21.21 -3.52 -9.33
CA PHE A 169 -20.22 -3.53 -8.25
C PHE A 169 -20.65 -4.47 -7.12
N LEU A 170 -21.90 -4.35 -6.65
CA LEU A 170 -22.42 -5.18 -5.56
C LEU A 170 -22.37 -6.67 -5.94
N LYS A 171 -22.74 -7.01 -7.18
CA LYS A 171 -22.66 -8.39 -7.68
C LYS A 171 -21.22 -8.90 -7.67
N ARG A 172 -20.25 -8.08 -8.07
CA ARG A 172 -18.84 -8.44 -8.10
C ARG A 172 -18.25 -8.62 -6.70
N VAL A 173 -18.56 -7.72 -5.79
CA VAL A 173 -17.91 -7.63 -4.47
C VAL A 173 -18.61 -8.47 -3.41
N PHE A 174 -19.94 -8.49 -3.41
CA PHE A 174 -20.76 -9.16 -2.40
C PHE A 174 -21.53 -10.36 -2.92
N ASN A 175 -21.50 -10.62 -4.23
CA ASN A 175 -22.35 -11.62 -4.89
C ASN A 175 -23.86 -11.38 -4.68
N GLU A 176 -24.27 -10.12 -4.47
CA GLU A 176 -25.63 -9.70 -4.13
C GLU A 176 -25.99 -8.38 -4.85
N THR A 177 -27.28 -8.09 -5.09
CA THR A 177 -27.73 -6.88 -5.83
C THR A 177 -28.97 -6.19 -5.25
N ASN A 178 -29.62 -6.80 -4.26
CA ASN A 178 -30.97 -6.44 -3.82
C ASN A 178 -31.01 -5.77 -2.44
N GLY A 179 -29.87 -5.57 -1.80
CA GLY A 179 -29.76 -4.81 -0.58
C GLY A 179 -29.94 -3.30 -0.82
N TYR A 180 -29.65 -2.53 0.22
CA TYR A 180 -29.82 -1.08 0.22
C TYR A 180 -28.45 -0.41 0.19
N LEU A 181 -28.09 0.09 -1.00
CA LEU A 181 -26.93 0.94 -1.19
C LEU A 181 -27.29 2.41 -0.93
N TYR A 182 -26.50 3.06 -0.09
CA TYR A 182 -26.59 4.50 0.14
C TYR A 182 -25.23 5.16 -0.05
N GLN A 183 -25.25 6.33 -0.67
CA GLN A 183 -24.12 7.25 -0.70
C GLN A 183 -24.25 8.22 0.48
N TYR A 184 -23.15 8.48 1.19
CA TYR A 184 -23.14 9.53 2.18
C TYR A 184 -23.05 10.92 1.54
N ARG A 185 -23.78 11.90 2.09
CA ARG A 185 -23.73 13.31 1.72
C ARG A 185 -23.16 14.14 2.89
N PRO A 186 -22.03 14.82 2.72
CA PRO A 186 -21.47 15.69 3.76
C PRO A 186 -22.39 16.86 4.06
N GLY A 187 -22.41 17.30 5.32
CA GLY A 187 -23.22 18.42 5.77
C GLY A 187 -23.45 18.49 7.27
N ASP A 188 -23.95 19.65 7.72
CA ASP A 188 -24.25 19.94 9.13
C ASP A 188 -25.61 19.37 9.56
N TRP A 189 -25.76 18.04 9.54
CA TRP A 189 -27.05 17.38 9.77
C TRP A 189 -27.63 17.59 11.17
N THR A 190 -26.81 18.00 12.14
CA THR A 190 -27.24 18.40 13.49
C THR A 190 -27.75 19.84 13.58
N GLY A 191 -27.59 20.62 12.50
CA GLY A 191 -27.93 22.05 12.45
C GLY A 191 -26.86 22.97 13.04
N VAL A 192 -25.69 22.45 13.42
CA VAL A 192 -24.55 23.25 13.89
C VAL A 192 -23.67 23.60 12.71
N LEU A 193 -23.68 24.88 12.32
CA LEU A 193 -22.95 25.37 11.14
C LEU A 193 -21.44 25.08 11.24
N ASN A 194 -20.88 24.50 10.17
CA ASN A 194 -19.48 24.11 10.00
C ASN A 194 -18.98 23.05 11.01
N ALA A 195 -19.88 22.39 11.73
CA ALA A 195 -19.49 21.31 12.64
C ALA A 195 -19.34 19.98 11.92
N GLY A 196 -20.01 19.79 10.79
CA GLY A 196 -20.12 18.48 10.15
C GLY A 196 -21.01 17.51 10.93
N TYR A 197 -21.10 16.30 10.40
CA TYR A 197 -21.85 15.21 11.03
C TYR A 197 -20.94 14.02 11.30
N HIS A 198 -21.04 13.45 12.50
CA HIS A 198 -20.17 12.39 12.99
C HIS A 198 -20.96 11.25 13.66
N PHE A 199 -22.10 10.90 13.06
CA PHE A 199 -23.07 9.92 13.56
C PHE A 199 -23.82 10.35 14.83
N GLU A 200 -24.02 11.64 15.07
CA GLU A 200 -24.92 12.10 16.13
C GLU A 200 -26.37 11.65 15.87
N TYR A 201 -27.13 11.41 16.93
CA TYR A 201 -28.54 11.04 16.79
C TYR A 201 -29.41 12.23 16.38
N LEU A 202 -30.16 12.09 15.29
CA LEU A 202 -30.93 13.19 14.67
C LEU A 202 -32.38 13.30 15.19
N GLY A 203 -32.79 12.41 16.10
CA GLY A 203 -34.14 12.31 16.63
C GLY A 203 -34.98 11.20 15.98
N GLN A 204 -36.24 11.11 16.38
CA GLN A 204 -37.16 10.05 15.93
C GLN A 204 -37.73 10.26 14.51
N ASP A 205 -37.53 11.45 13.93
CA ASP A 205 -37.99 11.77 12.59
C ASP A 205 -37.15 11.01 11.55
N LEU A 206 -37.76 9.99 10.95
CA LEU A 206 -37.11 9.11 9.98
C LEU A 206 -36.64 9.84 8.71
N THR A 207 -37.26 10.97 8.36
CA THR A 207 -36.89 11.75 7.16
C THR A 207 -35.54 12.43 7.27
N LYS A 208 -34.97 12.50 8.49
CA LYS A 208 -33.64 13.07 8.72
C LYS A 208 -32.49 12.11 8.42
N TYR A 209 -32.76 10.82 8.19
CA TYR A 209 -31.71 9.84 7.99
C TYR A 209 -31.45 9.58 6.51
N ALA A 210 -32.48 9.47 5.68
CA ALA A 210 -32.29 9.29 4.24
C ALA A 210 -33.22 10.16 3.41
N VAL A 211 -32.80 10.46 2.18
CA VAL A 211 -33.61 11.20 1.22
C VAL A 211 -34.83 10.35 0.85
N THR A 212 -36.03 10.85 1.13
CA THR A 212 -37.31 10.14 0.94
C THR A 212 -38.27 10.89 0.00
N PRO A 213 -38.87 10.22 -1.00
CA PRO A 213 -39.96 10.80 -1.80
C PRO A 213 -41.24 11.04 -1.00
N PRO A 214 -42.14 11.94 -1.45
CA PRO A 214 -41.99 12.83 -2.60
C PRO A 214 -41.19 14.10 -2.28
N ASP A 215 -40.98 14.41 -0.99
CA ASP A 215 -40.37 15.67 -0.54
C ASP A 215 -38.89 15.80 -0.95
N ASN A 216 -38.16 14.68 -1.02
CA ASN A 216 -36.73 14.61 -1.35
C ASN A 216 -35.88 15.62 -0.56
N LYS A 217 -36.19 15.81 0.72
CA LYS A 217 -35.41 16.68 1.60
C LYS A 217 -33.97 16.17 1.70
N PRO A 218 -32.97 17.07 1.74
CA PRO A 218 -31.59 16.69 1.99
C PRO A 218 -31.46 15.90 3.29
N ALA A 219 -30.69 14.82 3.25
CA ALA A 219 -30.39 13.94 4.38
C ALA A 219 -28.98 13.33 4.17
N PRO A 220 -28.32 12.83 5.24
CA PRO A 220 -26.97 12.29 5.16
C PRO A 220 -26.86 11.05 4.26
N PHE A 221 -27.90 10.22 4.15
CA PHE A 221 -27.85 9.00 3.34
C PHE A 221 -28.74 9.11 2.11
N GLU A 222 -28.11 9.17 0.94
CA GLU A 222 -28.81 9.18 -0.35
C GLU A 222 -28.96 7.75 -0.89
N PRO A 223 -30.19 7.24 -1.09
CA PRO A 223 -30.40 5.90 -1.61
C PRO A 223 -30.00 5.80 -3.09
N GLN A 224 -29.00 4.97 -3.38
CA GLN A 224 -28.58 4.60 -4.74
C GLN A 224 -29.39 3.40 -5.28
N THR A 225 -30.05 2.67 -4.38
CA THR A 225 -31.03 1.62 -4.68
C THR A 225 -32.25 1.84 -3.78
N HIS A 226 -33.40 1.29 -4.14
CA HIS A 226 -34.64 1.46 -3.36
C HIS A 226 -35.00 2.94 -3.10
N SER A 227 -34.69 3.84 -4.03
CA SER A 227 -34.89 5.29 -3.87
C SER A 227 -36.34 5.69 -3.59
N ASN A 228 -37.32 4.87 -4.01
CA ASN A 228 -38.74 5.07 -3.73
C ASN A 228 -39.20 4.57 -2.35
N SER A 229 -38.37 3.79 -1.65
CA SER A 229 -38.67 3.19 -0.36
C SER A 229 -37.38 2.90 0.42
N PRO A 230 -36.56 3.93 0.75
CA PRO A 230 -35.38 3.72 1.57
C PRO A 230 -35.80 3.23 2.96
N ASP A 231 -35.00 2.36 3.56
CA ASP A 231 -35.25 1.88 4.91
C ASP A 231 -34.54 2.76 5.94
N THR A 232 -35.24 3.84 6.25
CA THR A 232 -34.90 4.81 7.27
C THR A 232 -35.01 4.26 8.69
N VAL A 233 -35.84 3.23 8.93
CA VAL A 233 -36.02 2.62 10.26
C VAL A 233 -34.74 1.94 10.73
N THR A 234 -34.10 1.17 9.85
CA THR A 234 -32.83 0.52 10.19
C THR A 234 -31.69 1.52 10.31
N LEU A 235 -31.67 2.57 9.49
CA LEU A 235 -30.70 3.67 9.58
C LEU A 235 -30.81 4.44 10.90
N GLU A 236 -32.01 4.87 11.27
CA GLU A 236 -32.31 5.48 12.57
C GLU A 236 -31.88 4.55 13.70
N GLY A 237 -32.27 3.28 13.62
CA GLY A 237 -31.98 2.29 14.65
C GLY A 237 -30.49 2.10 14.86
N MET A 238 -29.69 2.09 13.78
CA MET A 238 -28.23 2.02 13.84
C MET A 238 -27.66 3.25 14.55
N VAL A 239 -27.98 4.46 14.08
CA VAL A 239 -27.45 5.71 14.64
C VAL A 239 -27.90 5.90 16.10
N ARG A 240 -29.16 5.60 16.42
CA ARG A 240 -29.66 5.64 17.79
C ARG A 240 -28.90 4.68 18.70
N THR A 241 -28.65 3.44 18.25
CA THR A 241 -27.86 2.48 19.03
C THR A 241 -26.45 2.98 19.28
N MET A 242 -25.79 3.59 18.27
CA MET A 242 -24.46 4.19 18.42
C MET A 242 -24.42 5.19 19.59
N ASN A 243 -25.48 5.99 19.73
CA ASN A 243 -25.55 7.08 20.70
C ASN A 243 -26.11 6.66 22.07
N GLN A 244 -27.07 5.73 22.12
CA GLN A 244 -27.93 5.51 23.29
C GLN A 244 -27.80 4.14 23.94
N ALA A 245 -27.19 3.14 23.28
CA ALA A 245 -26.93 1.86 23.94
C ALA A 245 -26.04 2.07 25.18
N SER A 246 -26.29 1.33 26.26
CA SER A 246 -25.42 1.36 27.45
C SER A 246 -24.00 0.90 27.08
N ASP A 247 -22.97 1.33 27.80
CA ASP A 247 -21.60 0.87 27.52
C ASP A 247 -21.45 -0.66 27.68
N ALA A 248 -22.22 -1.26 28.59
CA ALA A 248 -22.24 -2.71 28.79
C ALA A 248 -22.84 -3.48 27.60
N ASP A 249 -23.87 -2.94 26.97
CA ASP A 249 -24.58 -3.59 25.86
C ASP A 249 -24.16 -3.08 24.49
N PHE A 250 -23.32 -2.05 24.41
CA PHE A 250 -23.01 -1.33 23.19
C PHE A 250 -22.58 -2.26 22.05
N VAL A 251 -21.61 -3.13 22.32
CA VAL A 251 -21.05 -4.05 21.33
C VAL A 251 -22.11 -5.03 20.82
N SER A 252 -22.84 -5.67 21.73
CA SER A 252 -23.87 -6.65 21.36
C SER A 252 -25.05 -5.98 20.63
N ALA A 253 -25.39 -4.74 20.97
CA ALA A 253 -26.43 -3.96 20.31
C ALA A 253 -26.03 -3.45 18.92
N MET A 254 -24.74 -3.18 18.70
CA MET A 254 -24.21 -2.67 17.43
C MET A 254 -23.86 -3.76 16.39
N THR A 255 -23.45 -4.96 16.83
CA THR A 255 -23.07 -6.05 15.92
C THR A 255 -24.13 -6.49 14.90
N PRO A 256 -25.46 -6.33 15.13
CA PRO A 256 -26.46 -6.56 14.09
C PRO A 256 -26.40 -5.56 12.93
N TYR A 257 -25.83 -4.37 13.14
CA TYR A 257 -25.79 -3.28 12.15
C TYR A 257 -24.45 -3.19 11.41
N LEU A 258 -23.32 -3.44 12.08
CA LEU A 258 -21.99 -3.32 11.50
C LEU A 258 -21.05 -4.41 12.01
N ASP A 259 -20.15 -4.86 11.15
CA ASP A 259 -18.90 -5.47 11.61
C ASP A 259 -17.99 -4.37 12.15
N LEU A 260 -17.89 -4.30 13.47
CA LEU A 260 -17.16 -3.24 14.18
C LEU A 260 -15.64 -3.30 13.94
N LYS A 261 -15.06 -4.49 13.68
CA LYS A 261 -13.63 -4.60 13.36
C LYS A 261 -13.38 -4.20 11.91
N LEU A 262 -14.30 -4.50 11.01
CA LEU A 262 -14.23 -4.04 9.62
C LEU A 262 -14.38 -2.51 9.51
N PHE A 263 -15.27 -1.91 10.30
CA PHE A 263 -15.38 -0.46 10.44
C PHE A 263 -14.04 0.18 10.88
N LEU A 264 -13.41 -0.37 11.92
CA LEU A 264 -12.11 0.11 12.37
C LEU A 264 -11.00 -0.11 11.33
N THR A 265 -11.10 -1.18 10.53
CA THR A 265 -10.16 -1.45 9.44
C THR A 265 -10.29 -0.41 8.32
N HIS A 266 -11.52 0.00 7.99
CA HIS A 266 -11.77 1.09 7.03
C HIS A 266 -11.12 2.40 7.50
N ILE A 267 -11.40 2.80 8.75
CA ILE A 267 -10.80 4.00 9.34
C ILE A 267 -9.28 3.90 9.41
N ALA A 268 -8.73 2.73 9.72
CA ALA A 268 -7.28 2.54 9.76
C ALA A 268 -6.63 2.81 8.39
N VAL A 269 -7.28 2.43 7.29
CA VAL A 269 -6.79 2.76 5.93
C VAL A 269 -6.85 4.26 5.67
N GLU A 270 -8.00 4.90 5.94
CA GLU A 270 -8.16 6.36 5.78
C GLU A 270 -7.14 7.15 6.60
N ASN A 271 -6.95 6.76 7.87
CA ASN A 271 -5.99 7.41 8.74
C ASN A 271 -4.55 7.15 8.29
N TYR A 272 -4.18 5.91 7.89
CA TYR A 272 -2.83 5.64 7.38
C TYR A 272 -2.52 6.51 6.15
N LEU A 273 -3.47 6.62 5.21
CA LEU A 273 -3.37 7.48 4.03
C LEU A 273 -3.43 8.97 4.36
N ALA A 274 -3.70 9.33 5.62
CA ALA A 274 -3.88 10.70 6.07
C ALA A 274 -4.93 11.47 5.24
N ASP A 275 -6.05 10.80 4.96
CA ASP A 275 -7.19 11.39 4.26
C ASP A 275 -7.95 12.35 5.18
N PHE A 276 -7.85 13.65 4.89
CA PHE A 276 -8.51 14.69 5.66
C PHE A 276 -10.01 14.81 5.36
N ASP A 277 -10.51 14.18 4.29
CA ASP A 277 -11.91 14.23 3.85
C ASP A 277 -12.55 12.84 4.00
N SER A 278 -12.35 12.22 5.16
CA SER A 278 -12.69 10.82 5.47
C SER A 278 -13.81 10.70 6.50
N ILE A 279 -14.07 9.50 7.03
CA ILE A 279 -15.03 9.32 8.14
C ILE A 279 -14.57 10.06 9.41
N LEU A 280 -13.26 10.23 9.59
CA LEU A 280 -12.67 11.06 10.65
C LEU A 280 -12.12 12.38 10.08
N GLY A 281 -12.73 12.86 9.00
CA GLY A 281 -12.30 14.05 8.27
C GLY A 281 -12.30 15.32 9.13
N ASP A 282 -11.51 16.30 8.69
CA ASP A 282 -11.27 17.54 9.43
C ASP A 282 -12.35 18.58 9.16
N VAL A 283 -12.81 18.67 7.91
CA VAL A 283 -13.74 19.69 7.45
C VAL A 283 -15.06 19.02 7.06
N PHE A 284 -16.20 19.57 7.51
CA PHE A 284 -17.56 19.05 7.26
C PHE A 284 -17.87 17.68 7.88
N GLY A 285 -16.98 17.15 8.72
CA GLY A 285 -17.16 15.92 9.47
C GLY A 285 -16.89 14.68 8.63
N MET A 286 -17.76 13.67 8.71
CA MET A 286 -17.62 12.47 7.89
C MET A 286 -17.73 12.82 6.40
N ASN A 287 -16.99 12.14 5.54
CA ASN A 287 -17.16 12.21 4.09
C ASN A 287 -16.62 10.97 3.35
N ASN A 288 -16.90 10.88 2.04
CA ASN A 288 -16.24 9.97 1.08
C ASN A 288 -16.32 8.48 1.40
N PHE A 289 -17.54 8.03 1.71
CA PHE A 289 -17.88 6.60 1.79
C PHE A 289 -19.28 6.34 1.27
N GLN A 290 -19.51 5.09 0.87
CA GLN A 290 -20.85 4.53 0.71
C GLN A 290 -21.06 3.42 1.73
N PHE A 291 -22.30 3.02 1.95
CA PHE A 291 -22.56 1.80 2.69
C PHE A 291 -23.61 0.94 2.00
N TYR A 292 -23.38 -0.37 2.02
CA TYR A 292 -24.32 -1.37 1.51
C TYR A 292 -24.88 -2.17 2.67
N ARG A 293 -26.21 -2.15 2.81
CA ARG A 293 -26.92 -3.03 3.73
C ARG A 293 -27.44 -4.26 3.01
N PHE A 294 -27.04 -5.42 3.48
CA PHE A 294 -27.39 -6.70 2.88
C PHE A 294 -28.89 -6.98 2.93
N GLU A 295 -29.39 -7.64 1.89
CA GLU A 295 -30.78 -8.07 1.75
C GLU A 295 -31.21 -8.91 2.96
N ASN A 296 -32.40 -8.60 3.49
CA ASN A 296 -32.98 -9.27 4.67
C ASN A 296 -32.11 -9.24 5.93
N LYS A 297 -31.14 -8.31 6.02
CA LYS A 297 -30.28 -8.10 7.19
C LYS A 297 -30.29 -6.64 7.61
N LYS A 298 -29.99 -6.40 8.89
CA LYS A 298 -29.63 -5.07 9.41
C LYS A 298 -28.16 -4.73 9.13
N LEU A 299 -27.34 -5.76 8.89
CA LEU A 299 -25.91 -5.66 8.71
C LEU A 299 -25.57 -4.85 7.47
N SER A 300 -24.68 -3.89 7.66
CA SER A 300 -24.14 -3.00 6.65
C SER A 300 -22.63 -3.14 6.56
N GLN A 301 -22.08 -2.83 5.40
CA GLN A 301 -20.64 -2.76 5.17
C GLN A 301 -20.30 -1.46 4.44
N LEU A 302 -19.28 -0.76 4.92
CA LEU A 302 -18.74 0.43 4.29
C LEU A 302 -18.02 0.08 2.99
N ILE A 303 -18.04 1.02 2.03
CA ILE A 303 -17.34 0.96 0.75
C ILE A 303 -16.56 2.25 0.59
N ALA A 304 -15.27 2.14 0.29
CA ALA A 304 -14.41 3.29 0.04
C ALA A 304 -14.82 4.02 -1.25
N TRP A 305 -14.69 5.35 -1.24
CA TRP A 305 -15.01 6.22 -2.35
C TRP A 305 -14.15 7.50 -2.25
N ASP A 306 -13.77 8.11 -3.38
CA ASP A 306 -13.31 9.51 -3.46
C ASP A 306 -12.14 9.86 -2.53
N LYS A 307 -10.98 9.21 -2.75
CA LYS A 307 -9.79 9.35 -1.89
C LYS A 307 -8.67 10.16 -2.53
N ASP A 308 -9.00 11.14 -3.36
CA ASP A 308 -8.03 12.07 -3.97
C ASP A 308 -7.44 13.07 -2.97
N ASN A 309 -8.16 13.36 -1.89
CA ASN A 309 -7.71 14.18 -0.75
C ASN A 309 -6.86 13.40 0.28
N SER A 310 -6.44 12.16 -0.06
CA SER A 310 -5.43 11.43 0.71
C SER A 310 -4.03 12.04 0.55
N PHE A 311 -3.06 11.53 1.32
CA PHE A 311 -1.67 11.97 1.38
C PHE A 311 -1.48 13.38 1.96
N ASP A 312 -2.48 14.01 2.57
CA ASP A 312 -2.39 15.40 3.06
C ASP A 312 -1.25 15.63 4.08
N SER A 313 -0.99 14.65 4.95
CA SER A 313 0.10 14.75 5.92
C SER A 313 0.75 13.41 6.26
N ASN A 314 2.06 13.31 6.07
CA ASN A 314 2.82 12.13 6.47
C ASN A 314 3.01 11.97 8.00
N VAL A 315 2.54 12.93 8.79
CA VAL A 315 2.60 12.95 10.27
C VAL A 315 1.24 13.18 10.96
N ARG A 316 0.12 12.93 10.27
CA ARG A 316 -1.23 13.00 10.86
C ARG A 316 -1.36 12.07 12.08
N PRO A 317 -1.77 12.55 13.27
CA PRO A 317 -1.95 11.70 14.44
C PRO A 317 -2.87 10.49 14.19
N ILE A 318 -2.53 9.33 14.77
CA ILE A 318 -3.28 8.09 14.51
C ILE A 318 -4.66 8.04 15.18
N LEU A 319 -4.99 9.02 16.01
CA LEU A 319 -6.29 9.17 16.67
C LEU A 319 -6.93 10.54 16.37
N GLU A 320 -6.46 11.23 15.32
CA GLU A 320 -7.05 12.51 14.89
C GLU A 320 -8.57 12.36 14.70
N ASN A 321 -9.35 13.25 15.33
CA ASN A 321 -10.82 13.29 15.37
C ASN A 321 -11.54 12.01 15.86
N ALA A 322 -10.81 11.05 16.44
CA ALA A 322 -11.41 9.81 16.95
C ALA A 322 -12.35 10.04 18.14
N ASP A 323 -12.18 11.15 18.87
CA ASP A 323 -13.01 11.57 20.00
C ASP A 323 -14.28 12.33 19.59
N VAL A 324 -14.34 12.82 18.34
CA VAL A 324 -15.50 13.53 17.79
C VAL A 324 -16.53 12.54 17.23
N ASN A 325 -16.08 11.56 16.43
CA ASN A 325 -16.98 10.57 15.83
C ASN A 325 -17.57 9.62 16.86
N VAL A 326 -18.91 9.56 16.94
CA VAL A 326 -19.63 8.85 18.00
C VAL A 326 -19.27 7.37 18.04
N LEU A 327 -19.27 6.69 16.89
CA LEU A 327 -18.96 5.26 16.82
C LEU A 327 -17.48 5.01 17.13
N MET A 328 -16.59 5.80 16.53
CA MET A 328 -15.14 5.67 16.76
C MET A 328 -14.79 5.87 18.24
N ARG A 329 -15.24 6.97 18.87
CA ARG A 329 -14.98 7.29 20.28
C ARG A 329 -15.37 6.15 21.20
N ARG A 330 -16.56 5.58 20.99
CA ARG A 330 -17.07 4.47 21.83
C ARG A 330 -16.27 3.19 21.62
N LEU A 331 -15.87 2.88 20.39
CA LEU A 331 -15.06 1.70 20.10
C LEU A 331 -13.65 1.80 20.70
N VAL A 332 -12.97 2.93 20.55
CA VAL A 332 -11.59 3.09 21.09
C VAL A 332 -11.56 3.20 22.61
N ALA A 333 -12.69 3.46 23.27
CA ALA A 333 -12.82 3.34 24.72
C ALA A 333 -12.82 1.89 25.22
N ILE A 334 -13.07 0.91 24.34
CA ILE A 334 -13.06 -0.52 24.66
C ILE A 334 -11.68 -1.10 24.30
N PRO A 335 -10.89 -1.64 25.25
CA PRO A 335 -9.53 -2.09 24.99
C PRO A 335 -9.38 -3.09 23.84
N GLU A 336 -10.32 -4.03 23.69
CA GLU A 336 -10.30 -4.99 22.58
C GLU A 336 -10.40 -4.29 21.22
N TYR A 337 -11.32 -3.33 21.07
CA TYR A 337 -11.56 -2.63 19.82
C TYR A 337 -10.49 -1.58 19.54
N LYS A 338 -9.96 -0.90 20.57
CA LYS A 338 -8.76 -0.08 20.43
C LYS A 338 -7.59 -0.93 19.90
N ASN A 339 -7.37 -2.11 20.46
CA ASN A 339 -6.31 -3.00 19.98
C ASN A 339 -6.55 -3.49 18.54
N ALA A 340 -7.81 -3.76 18.16
CA ALA A 340 -8.17 -4.12 16.80
C ALA A 340 -7.91 -2.97 15.78
N TYR A 341 -8.15 -1.72 16.18
CA TYR A 341 -7.80 -0.54 15.37
C TYR A 341 -6.29 -0.42 15.18
N LEU A 342 -5.52 -0.55 16.26
CA LEU A 342 -4.06 -0.51 16.22
C LEU A 342 -3.48 -1.66 15.37
N GLU A 343 -4.05 -2.87 15.46
CA GLU A 343 -3.70 -4.01 14.60
C GLU A 343 -3.93 -3.69 13.13
N ALA A 344 -5.09 -3.12 12.79
CA ALA A 344 -5.42 -2.74 11.42
C ALA A 344 -4.49 -1.66 10.87
N LEU A 345 -4.14 -0.65 11.67
CA LEU A 345 -3.16 0.38 11.30
C LEU A 345 -1.77 -0.23 11.09
N LEU A 346 -1.33 -1.13 11.98
CA LEU A 346 -0.04 -1.80 11.86
C LEU A 346 0.02 -2.62 10.57
N LYS A 347 -1.08 -3.32 10.26
CA LYS A 347 -1.21 -4.07 9.01
C LYS A 347 -1.17 -3.16 7.79
N CYS A 348 -1.84 -2.01 7.81
CA CYS A 348 -1.76 -1.01 6.75
C CYS A 348 -0.31 -0.55 6.54
N ALA A 349 0.36 -0.15 7.62
CA ALA A 349 1.73 0.35 7.58
C ALA A 349 2.72 -0.70 7.04
N MET A 350 2.57 -1.97 7.44
CA MET A 350 3.39 -3.06 6.92
C MET A 350 3.09 -3.39 5.45
N LEU A 351 1.82 -3.33 5.00
CA LEU A 351 1.45 -3.61 3.61
C LEU A 351 1.84 -2.48 2.65
N ALA A 352 1.75 -1.23 3.09
CA ALA A 352 2.28 -0.08 2.38
C ALA A 352 3.81 -0.13 2.30
N GLY A 353 4.46 -0.52 3.41
CA GLY A 353 5.91 -0.53 3.57
C GLY A 353 6.46 0.87 3.87
N GLY A 354 7.72 0.93 4.32
CA GLY A 354 8.50 2.16 4.43
C GLY A 354 9.12 2.55 3.09
N ALA A 355 10.30 3.16 3.10
CA ALA A 355 10.98 3.46 1.85
C ALA A 355 11.36 2.17 1.10
N GLY A 356 11.26 2.23 -0.23
CA GLY A 356 11.33 1.06 -1.12
C GLY A 356 10.16 0.08 -0.96
N GLY A 357 9.14 0.42 -0.16
CA GLY A 357 7.94 -0.38 0.07
C GLY A 357 7.00 -0.43 -1.13
N TRP A 358 5.91 -1.19 -1.00
CA TRP A 358 4.95 -1.35 -2.10
C TRP A 358 4.31 -0.01 -2.51
N LEU A 359 3.93 0.85 -1.55
CA LEU A 359 3.22 2.10 -1.85
C LEU A 359 4.11 3.05 -2.68
N GLU A 360 5.37 3.20 -2.31
CA GLU A 360 6.35 3.99 -3.08
C GLU A 360 6.59 3.40 -4.48
N GLN A 361 6.77 2.07 -4.58
CA GLN A 361 6.98 1.40 -5.86
C GLN A 361 5.76 1.51 -6.79
N GLU A 362 4.55 1.40 -6.25
CA GLU A 362 3.32 1.56 -7.03
C GLU A 362 3.12 3.02 -7.46
N ALA A 363 3.38 3.98 -6.57
CA ALA A 363 3.35 5.41 -6.91
C ALA A 363 4.34 5.75 -8.04
N LEU A 364 5.56 5.19 -7.99
CA LEU A 364 6.56 5.34 -9.05
C LEU A 364 6.13 4.67 -10.36
N ARG A 365 5.55 3.46 -10.28
CA ARG A 365 5.03 2.74 -11.47
C ARG A 365 3.93 3.55 -12.16
N GLU A 366 2.96 4.05 -11.39
CA GLU A 366 1.87 4.89 -11.91
C GLU A 366 2.39 6.20 -12.49
N TYR A 367 3.25 6.92 -11.77
CA TYR A 367 3.89 8.14 -12.26
C TYR A 367 4.55 7.93 -13.62
N ASN A 368 5.38 6.90 -13.76
CA ASN A 368 6.07 6.60 -15.02
C ASN A 368 5.10 6.26 -16.15
N GLN A 369 3.96 5.64 -15.84
CA GLN A 369 2.94 5.29 -16.82
C GLN A 369 2.17 6.53 -17.32
N ILE A 370 1.90 7.50 -16.43
CA ILE A 370 1.03 8.64 -16.76
C ILE A 370 1.78 9.92 -17.14
N LYS A 371 3.07 10.05 -16.80
CA LYS A 371 3.86 11.28 -16.91
C LYS A 371 3.71 12.00 -18.24
N ASP A 372 3.89 11.30 -19.36
CA ASP A 372 3.82 11.92 -20.69
C ASP A 372 2.42 12.45 -21.03
N ALA A 373 1.37 11.74 -20.59
CA ALA A 373 0.00 12.19 -20.75
C ALA A 373 -0.30 13.38 -19.84
N ALA A 374 0.14 13.33 -18.57
CA ALA A 374 0.02 14.43 -17.64
C ALA A 374 0.74 15.68 -18.16
N TYR A 375 1.93 15.58 -18.74
CA TYR A 375 2.64 16.72 -19.32
C TYR A 375 1.92 17.37 -20.51
N GLN A 376 1.16 16.56 -21.26
CA GLN A 376 0.38 17.01 -22.41
C GLN A 376 -1.00 17.54 -22.02
N ASP A 377 -1.47 17.27 -20.80
CA ASP A 377 -2.80 17.65 -20.35
C ASP A 377 -2.86 19.15 -20.03
N PRO A 378 -3.59 19.94 -20.85
CA PRO A 378 -3.65 21.39 -20.69
C PRO A 378 -4.60 21.82 -19.55
N ASN A 379 -5.36 20.87 -18.98
CA ASN A 379 -6.46 21.14 -18.06
C ASN A 379 -6.28 20.47 -16.68
N LYS A 380 -5.09 19.95 -16.35
CA LYS A 380 -4.81 19.36 -15.02
C LYS A 380 -5.20 20.31 -13.89
N GLY A 381 -5.84 19.81 -12.85
CA GLY A 381 -6.31 20.63 -11.72
C GLY A 381 -5.25 20.87 -10.64
N ASN A 382 -5.37 21.99 -9.93
CA ASN A 382 -4.53 22.36 -8.77
C ASN A 382 -5.37 22.74 -7.55
N GLY A 383 -6.22 21.82 -7.10
CA GLY A 383 -7.14 22.04 -5.99
C GLY A 383 -8.38 22.85 -6.39
N GLY A 384 -9.57 22.29 -6.19
CA GLY A 384 -10.85 23.02 -6.25
C GLY A 384 -11.38 23.36 -7.64
N GLY A 385 -11.33 22.42 -8.61
CA GLY A 385 -12.10 22.40 -9.86
C GLY A 385 -11.80 23.49 -10.91
N THR A 386 -11.24 24.63 -10.52
CA THR A 386 -11.13 25.84 -11.36
C THR A 386 -9.69 26.32 -11.56
N LYS A 387 -8.75 25.80 -10.77
CA LYS A 387 -7.32 26.13 -10.86
C LYS A 387 -6.59 25.07 -11.68
N LEU A 388 -5.66 25.51 -12.51
CA LEU A 388 -4.81 24.62 -13.30
C LEU A 388 -3.46 24.36 -12.62
N ALA A 389 -2.97 23.13 -12.73
CA ALA A 389 -1.65 22.71 -12.28
C ALA A 389 -0.61 22.86 -13.39
N THR A 390 0.58 23.29 -13.00
CA THR A 390 1.76 23.24 -13.85
C THR A 390 2.37 21.84 -13.87
N ASN A 391 3.34 21.62 -14.77
CA ASN A 391 4.14 20.39 -14.71
C ASN A 391 5.01 20.34 -13.44
N ASP A 392 5.43 21.49 -12.92
CA ASP A 392 6.19 21.54 -11.67
C ASP A 392 5.32 21.15 -10.47
N ASP A 393 4.04 21.53 -10.45
CA ASP A 393 3.08 21.08 -9.44
C ASP A 393 2.89 19.56 -9.50
N PHE A 394 2.69 19.00 -10.71
CA PHE A 394 2.59 17.55 -10.92
C PHE A 394 3.84 16.84 -10.39
N GLU A 395 5.04 17.26 -10.79
CA GLU A 395 6.30 16.64 -10.34
C GLU A 395 6.47 16.71 -8.82
N LYS A 396 6.12 17.85 -8.20
CA LYS A 396 6.21 18.03 -6.75
C LYS A 396 5.26 17.11 -6.00
N ILE A 397 3.99 17.04 -6.39
CA ILE A 397 2.98 16.24 -5.68
C ILE A 397 3.20 14.75 -5.94
N SER A 398 3.59 14.35 -7.17
CA SER A 398 4.00 12.98 -7.45
C SER A 398 5.22 12.54 -6.63
N ALA A 399 6.24 13.39 -6.49
CA ALA A 399 7.41 13.08 -5.65
C ALA A 399 7.04 12.95 -4.18
N TYR A 400 6.12 13.79 -3.69
CA TYR A 400 5.61 13.68 -2.33
C TYR A 400 4.84 12.37 -2.10
N ALA A 401 3.95 11.98 -3.02
CA ALA A 401 3.21 10.70 -2.95
C ALA A 401 4.17 9.48 -2.94
N GLN A 402 5.23 9.52 -3.74
CA GLN A 402 6.29 8.50 -3.73
C GLN A 402 7.02 8.44 -2.38
N GLY A 403 7.41 9.58 -1.82
CA GLY A 403 8.12 9.65 -0.54
C GLY A 403 7.24 9.50 0.71
N PHE A 404 5.92 9.47 0.57
CA PHE A 404 4.97 9.50 1.69
C PHE A 404 5.20 8.37 2.68
N ALA A 405 5.27 7.13 2.18
CA ALA A 405 5.36 5.92 3.00
C ALA A 405 6.66 5.84 3.81
N ALA A 406 7.75 6.42 3.28
CA ALA A 406 9.05 6.46 3.94
C ALA A 406 9.03 7.20 5.29
N ILE A 407 8.14 8.19 5.42
CA ILE A 407 7.93 8.95 6.67
C ILE A 407 6.71 8.41 7.43
N ARG A 408 5.60 8.15 6.72
CA ARG A 408 4.33 7.75 7.33
C ARG A 408 4.41 6.43 8.08
N THR A 409 5.04 5.41 7.48
CA THR A 409 5.12 4.06 8.06
C THR A 409 5.84 4.04 9.42
N PRO A 410 7.09 4.56 9.55
CA PRO A 410 7.74 4.59 10.86
C PRO A 410 7.02 5.49 11.86
N PHE A 411 6.41 6.61 11.42
CA PHE A 411 5.59 7.45 12.30
C PHE A 411 4.40 6.67 12.90
N VAL A 412 3.62 5.98 12.05
CA VAL A 412 2.45 5.21 12.47
C VAL A 412 2.86 4.05 13.39
N ILE A 413 3.92 3.30 13.05
CA ILE A 413 4.40 2.19 13.89
C ILE A 413 4.81 2.69 15.29
N ASN A 414 5.54 3.81 15.37
CA ASN A 414 5.94 4.40 16.65
C ASN A 414 4.73 4.87 17.46
N ALA A 415 3.74 5.48 16.81
CA ALA A 415 2.51 5.90 17.48
C ALA A 415 1.69 4.70 18.01
N ILE A 416 1.60 3.61 17.24
CA ILE A 416 0.94 2.35 17.65
C ILE A 416 1.61 1.75 18.90
N LEU A 417 2.95 1.77 18.94
CA LEU A 417 3.71 1.33 20.10
C LEU A 417 3.44 2.20 21.32
N ALA A 418 3.38 3.52 21.14
CA ALA A 418 3.06 4.47 22.22
C ALA A 418 1.63 4.25 22.77
N GLU A 419 0.69 3.84 21.92
CA GLU A 419 -0.68 3.47 22.31
C GLU A 419 -0.80 2.08 22.96
N GLY A 420 0.31 1.32 23.04
CA GLY A 420 0.38 0.06 23.78
C GLY A 420 -0.16 -1.16 23.06
N TYR A 421 -0.12 -1.20 21.71
CA TYR A 421 -0.57 -2.36 20.92
C TYR A 421 0.00 -3.69 21.42
N GLN A 422 -0.88 -4.69 21.50
CA GLN A 422 -0.54 -6.06 21.86
C GLN A 422 -0.96 -7.02 20.74
N ALA A 423 -0.02 -7.84 20.26
CA ALA A 423 -0.33 -8.89 19.30
C ALA A 423 -1.26 -9.94 19.93
N PRO A 424 -2.36 -10.33 19.27
CA PRO A 424 -3.24 -11.38 19.77
C PRO A 424 -2.54 -12.73 19.97
N GLY A 425 -3.09 -13.57 20.84
CA GLY A 425 -2.57 -14.93 21.05
C GLY A 425 -2.53 -15.76 19.77
N GLY A 426 -1.41 -16.46 19.53
CA GLY A 426 -1.21 -17.30 18.34
C GLY A 426 -0.81 -16.54 17.08
N TYR A 427 -0.64 -15.21 17.15
CA TYR A 427 -0.05 -14.42 16.07
C TYR A 427 1.47 -14.63 16.04
N PRO A 428 2.15 -14.30 14.92
CA PRO A 428 3.60 -14.27 14.89
C PRO A 428 4.17 -13.37 15.98
N THR A 429 5.31 -13.76 16.54
CA THR A 429 6.04 -12.90 17.48
C THR A 429 7.50 -12.80 17.10
N VAL A 430 8.06 -11.60 17.20
CA VAL A 430 9.50 -11.35 17.19
C VAL A 430 9.96 -11.25 18.64
N ALA A 431 10.96 -12.05 19.03
CA ALA A 431 11.48 -12.06 20.39
C ALA A 431 12.23 -10.75 20.69
N GLU A 432 12.06 -10.20 21.90
CA GLU A 432 12.87 -9.09 22.39
C GLU A 432 14.35 -9.50 22.45
N GLY A 433 15.23 -8.67 21.89
CA GLY A 433 16.65 -9.03 21.71
C GLY A 433 16.90 -10.18 20.71
N GLY A 434 15.86 -10.64 20.00
CA GLY A 434 15.93 -11.75 19.06
C GLY A 434 16.54 -11.42 17.70
N VAL A 435 16.99 -10.18 17.47
CA VAL A 435 17.60 -9.72 16.22
C VAL A 435 19.11 -9.62 16.43
N LEU A 436 19.84 -10.59 15.89
CA LEU A 436 21.28 -10.73 16.08
C LEU A 436 22.00 -10.90 14.74
N SER A 437 23.28 -10.58 14.68
CA SER A 437 24.13 -10.96 13.56
C SER A 437 24.05 -12.47 13.32
N ALA A 438 23.91 -12.91 12.06
CA ALA A 438 23.87 -14.33 11.76
C ALA A 438 25.22 -15.02 12.00
N ALA A 439 26.30 -14.25 12.14
CA ALA A 439 27.66 -14.76 12.33
C ALA A 439 28.19 -14.60 13.77
N ALA A 440 27.44 -13.96 14.68
CA ALA A 440 27.89 -13.71 16.05
C ALA A 440 26.72 -13.37 16.99
N VAL A 441 26.89 -13.61 18.29
CA VAL A 441 25.98 -13.09 19.32
C VAL A 441 26.29 -11.60 19.56
N ALA A 442 25.90 -10.78 18.58
CA ALA A 442 26.13 -9.34 18.55
C ALA A 442 24.96 -8.65 17.84
N PRO A 443 24.78 -7.32 18.01
CA PRO A 443 23.82 -6.57 17.21
C PRO A 443 24.04 -6.79 15.72
N ALA A 444 22.97 -6.81 14.94
CA ALA A 444 23.08 -6.91 13.49
C ALA A 444 23.68 -5.63 12.88
N ALA A 445 24.12 -5.71 11.63
CA ALA A 445 24.59 -4.55 10.87
C ALA A 445 23.73 -4.30 9.63
N ALA A 446 23.52 -3.04 9.28
CA ALA A 446 22.82 -2.64 8.07
C ALA A 446 23.52 -3.24 6.82
N GLY A 447 22.74 -3.78 5.89
CA GLY A 447 23.23 -4.51 4.72
C GLY A 447 23.83 -5.89 5.02
N GLY A 448 24.04 -6.25 6.29
CA GLY A 448 24.53 -7.55 6.73
C GLY A 448 23.43 -8.60 6.83
N VAL A 449 23.82 -9.81 7.24
CA VAL A 449 22.90 -10.93 7.47
C VAL A 449 22.59 -11.05 8.96
N ALA A 450 21.32 -11.09 9.31
CA ALA A 450 20.83 -11.25 10.67
C ALA A 450 20.00 -12.52 10.83
N SER A 451 20.08 -13.12 12.01
CA SER A 451 19.10 -14.09 12.51
C SER A 451 18.05 -13.33 13.31
N VAL A 452 16.78 -13.57 13.00
CA VAL A 452 15.63 -13.05 13.76
C VAL A 452 14.88 -14.21 14.39
N TYR A 453 14.92 -14.28 15.71
CA TYR A 453 14.25 -15.30 16.50
C TYR A 453 12.85 -14.87 16.93
N GLY A 454 11.95 -15.85 17.02
CA GLY A 454 10.55 -15.59 17.31
C GLY A 454 9.71 -16.85 17.39
N SER A 455 8.41 -16.70 17.19
CA SER A 455 7.47 -17.82 17.11
C SER A 455 6.39 -17.58 16.06
N ASN A 456 5.76 -18.66 15.61
CA ASN A 456 4.68 -18.66 14.61
C ASN A 456 5.03 -17.93 13.31
N PHE A 457 6.31 -17.91 12.93
CA PHE A 457 6.72 -17.54 11.58
C PHE A 457 6.27 -18.59 10.56
N GLY A 458 6.17 -18.19 9.29
CA GLY A 458 5.79 -19.05 8.18
C GLY A 458 6.97 -19.49 7.30
N SER A 459 6.66 -19.81 6.04
CA SER A 459 7.68 -19.94 4.99
C SER A 459 8.08 -18.56 4.46
N ALA A 460 9.08 -18.51 3.58
CA ALA A 460 9.49 -17.27 2.93
C ALA A 460 8.39 -16.68 2.03
N ASP A 461 7.48 -17.51 1.49
CA ASP A 461 6.43 -17.08 0.57
C ASP A 461 5.30 -16.31 1.25
N ASN A 462 5.05 -16.59 2.54
CA ASN A 462 3.95 -16.00 3.31
C ASN A 462 4.40 -15.18 4.52
N THR A 463 5.71 -14.98 4.66
CA THR A 463 6.31 -14.15 5.70
C THR A 463 6.98 -12.94 5.07
N ALA A 464 6.75 -11.77 5.66
CA ALA A 464 7.55 -10.58 5.44
C ALA A 464 8.03 -10.05 6.78
N ILE A 465 9.20 -9.43 6.81
CA ILE A 465 9.76 -8.79 8.00
C ILE A 465 10.28 -7.42 7.65
N TYR A 466 10.08 -6.47 8.56
CA TYR A 466 10.30 -5.06 8.35
C TYR A 466 11.19 -4.50 9.45
N PHE A 467 12.14 -3.64 9.07
CA PHE A 467 13.03 -2.89 9.95
C PHE A 467 12.76 -1.41 9.71
N ASN A 468 12.19 -0.67 10.67
CA ASN A 468 11.71 0.71 10.46
C ASN A 468 10.82 0.88 9.21
N GLY A 469 9.98 -0.12 8.93
CA GLY A 469 9.14 -0.17 7.74
C GLY A 469 9.84 -0.66 6.47
N TYR A 470 11.17 -0.68 6.42
CA TYR A 470 11.92 -1.24 5.28
C TYR A 470 11.80 -2.76 5.25
N ARG A 471 11.34 -3.32 4.12
CA ARG A 471 11.18 -4.76 3.98
C ARG A 471 12.55 -5.43 3.83
N ALA A 472 12.84 -6.38 4.71
CA ALA A 472 14.06 -7.17 4.64
C ALA A 472 13.91 -8.36 3.68
N SER A 473 15.01 -8.77 3.04
CA SER A 473 15.03 -9.95 2.18
C SER A 473 15.26 -11.20 3.01
N ILE A 474 14.33 -12.15 2.94
CA ILE A 474 14.41 -13.43 3.66
C ILE A 474 15.30 -14.40 2.88
N LEU A 475 16.34 -14.90 3.55
CA LEU A 475 17.29 -15.89 3.05
C LEU A 475 16.94 -17.31 3.55
N PHE A 476 16.34 -17.39 4.73
CA PHE A 476 15.87 -18.63 5.35
C PHE A 476 14.65 -18.34 6.22
N ALA A 477 13.70 -19.27 6.27
CA ALA A 477 12.53 -19.17 7.12
C ALA A 477 12.17 -20.51 7.75
N SER A 478 11.84 -20.47 9.03
CA SER A 478 11.27 -21.55 9.84
C SER A 478 10.31 -20.94 10.85
N SER A 479 9.54 -21.75 11.58
CA SER A 479 8.56 -21.26 12.55
C SER A 479 9.16 -20.46 13.72
N GLY A 480 10.45 -20.65 14.03
CA GLY A 480 11.13 -19.98 15.15
C GLY A 480 12.28 -19.06 14.76
N GLN A 481 12.65 -19.01 13.49
CA GLN A 481 13.80 -18.24 13.02
C GLN A 481 13.66 -17.83 11.55
N LEU A 482 13.99 -16.57 11.27
CA LEU A 482 14.28 -16.07 9.93
C LEU A 482 15.77 -15.72 9.84
N ASN A 483 16.41 -15.99 8.69
CA ASN A 483 17.66 -15.29 8.36
C ASN A 483 17.36 -14.29 7.26
N VAL A 484 17.84 -13.08 7.41
CA VAL A 484 17.48 -11.96 6.54
C VAL A 484 18.70 -11.12 6.18
N GLN A 485 18.70 -10.51 5.01
CA GLN A 485 19.51 -9.31 4.80
C GLN A 485 18.82 -8.15 5.53
N VAL A 486 19.53 -7.54 6.48
CA VAL A 486 19.09 -6.30 7.11
C VAL A 486 19.10 -5.19 6.05
N PRO A 487 18.01 -4.41 5.90
CA PRO A 487 17.98 -3.33 4.93
C PRO A 487 19.16 -2.37 5.11
N TRP A 488 19.73 -1.89 4.01
CA TRP A 488 20.84 -0.91 4.04
C TRP A 488 20.42 0.41 4.69
N GLU A 489 19.14 0.73 4.63
CA GLU A 489 18.51 1.96 5.08
C GLU A 489 18.19 1.94 6.59
N ALA A 490 18.29 0.77 7.23
CA ALA A 490 17.91 0.57 8.63
C ALA A 490 19.15 0.48 9.54
N ALA A 491 19.67 1.62 10.01
CA ALA A 491 20.74 1.68 11.00
C ALA A 491 20.39 2.64 12.15
N GLY A 492 20.71 2.26 13.39
CA GLY A 492 20.43 3.06 14.59
C GLY A 492 20.30 2.23 15.87
N ASN A 493 20.17 2.93 16.99
CA ASN A 493 20.10 2.31 18.34
C ASN A 493 18.69 1.86 18.74
N SER A 494 17.67 2.18 17.94
CA SER A 494 16.29 1.81 18.21
C SER A 494 15.55 1.64 16.88
N ILE A 495 15.78 0.51 16.23
CA ILE A 495 15.09 0.12 14.99
C ILE A 495 13.90 -0.74 15.34
N THR A 496 12.71 -0.31 14.94
CA THR A 496 11.49 -1.12 15.06
C THR A 496 11.57 -2.34 14.16
N VAL A 497 11.23 -3.51 14.69
CA VAL A 497 11.23 -4.79 13.95
C VAL A 497 9.90 -5.49 14.16
N GLY A 498 9.26 -5.86 13.06
CA GLY A 498 8.00 -6.60 13.06
C GLY A 498 7.83 -7.42 11.79
N ALA A 499 7.00 -8.45 11.86
CA ALA A 499 6.72 -9.39 10.78
C ALA A 499 5.24 -9.40 10.40
N MET A 500 4.96 -9.82 9.18
CA MET A 500 3.62 -10.11 8.66
C MET A 500 3.61 -11.56 8.20
N VAL A 501 2.76 -12.39 8.78
CA VAL A 501 2.65 -13.83 8.44
C VAL A 501 1.20 -14.14 8.08
N ASN A 502 0.96 -14.60 6.85
CA ASN A 502 -0.40 -14.87 6.35
C ASN A 502 -1.39 -13.72 6.58
N GLY A 503 -0.93 -12.47 6.42
CA GLY A 503 -1.75 -11.27 6.61
C GLY A 503 -2.02 -10.90 8.08
N LYS A 504 -1.36 -11.55 9.03
CA LYS A 504 -1.39 -11.21 10.47
C LYS A 504 -0.08 -10.51 10.88
N PRO A 505 -0.13 -9.28 11.41
CA PRO A 505 1.06 -8.60 11.92
C PRO A 505 1.54 -9.26 13.23
N SER A 506 2.84 -9.20 13.51
CA SER A 506 3.40 -9.61 14.79
C SER A 506 3.34 -8.48 15.82
N ASN A 507 3.83 -8.75 17.03
CA ASN A 507 4.30 -7.66 17.88
C ASN A 507 5.42 -6.87 17.16
N VAL A 508 5.62 -5.63 17.56
CA VAL A 508 6.78 -4.84 17.15
C VAL A 508 7.72 -4.74 18.34
N THR A 509 9.00 -5.07 18.13
CA THR A 509 10.07 -4.89 19.12
C THR A 509 11.09 -3.89 18.60
N THR A 510 12.09 -3.53 19.40
CA THR A 510 13.21 -2.70 18.97
C THR A 510 14.50 -3.51 18.95
N ALA A 511 15.39 -3.16 18.03
CA ALA A 511 16.71 -3.74 17.89
C ALA A 511 17.76 -2.65 17.67
N ILE A 512 18.99 -2.92 18.10
CA ILE A 512 20.16 -2.13 17.71
C ILE A 512 20.65 -2.68 16.37
N VAL A 513 20.78 -1.80 15.38
CA VAL A 513 21.41 -2.12 14.11
C VAL A 513 22.58 -1.18 13.88
N ASN A 514 23.79 -1.73 13.88
CA ASN A 514 25.01 -0.96 13.75
C ASN A 514 25.35 -0.69 12.26
N ALA A 515 26.18 0.33 12.02
CA ALA A 515 26.83 0.49 10.73
C ALA A 515 27.90 -0.60 10.50
N TYR A 516 28.57 -1.05 11.56
CA TYR A 516 29.58 -2.11 11.55
C TYR A 516 29.26 -3.12 12.65
N SER A 517 29.28 -4.42 12.31
CA SER A 517 29.19 -5.52 13.27
C SER A 517 29.84 -6.74 12.61
N PRO A 518 31.19 -6.75 12.49
CA PRO A 518 31.88 -7.81 11.78
C PRO A 518 31.54 -9.15 12.41
N GLY A 519 31.41 -10.18 11.58
CA GLY A 519 31.23 -11.55 12.03
C GLY A 519 31.76 -12.50 10.96
N VAL A 520 32.32 -13.63 11.39
CA VAL A 520 32.95 -14.62 10.50
C VAL A 520 32.05 -15.84 10.40
N PHE A 521 31.69 -16.23 9.18
CA PHE A 521 30.99 -17.49 8.92
C PHE A 521 31.99 -18.65 8.80
N ALA A 522 33.01 -18.47 7.94
CA ALA A 522 34.00 -19.49 7.66
C ALA A 522 35.24 -18.88 7.00
N THR A 523 36.38 -19.56 7.16
CA THR A 523 37.62 -19.24 6.44
C THR A 523 37.98 -20.39 5.52
N PHE A 524 38.46 -20.06 4.33
CA PHE A 524 38.87 -20.98 3.27
C PHE A 524 40.32 -20.72 2.88
N HIS A 525 41.00 -21.74 2.37
CA HIS A 525 42.32 -21.59 1.77
C HIS A 525 42.26 -20.71 0.51
N SER A 526 43.44 -20.41 -0.05
CA SER A 526 43.58 -19.59 -1.27
C SER A 526 42.78 -20.09 -2.49
N ASP A 527 42.38 -21.36 -2.52
CA ASP A 527 41.53 -21.93 -3.56
C ASP A 527 40.05 -21.49 -3.47
N GLY A 528 39.66 -20.82 -2.39
CA GLY A 528 38.30 -20.35 -2.13
C GLY A 528 37.24 -21.46 -1.97
N ARG A 529 37.66 -22.72 -1.86
CA ARG A 529 36.78 -23.92 -1.87
C ARG A 529 37.00 -24.83 -0.68
N THR A 530 38.25 -24.95 -0.22
CA THR A 530 38.60 -25.82 0.89
C THR A 530 38.54 -25.04 2.19
N VAL A 531 37.68 -25.47 3.12
CA VAL A 531 37.51 -24.84 4.45
C VAL A 531 38.78 -25.08 5.29
N VAL A 532 39.23 -24.06 5.99
CA VAL A 532 40.30 -24.17 6.98
C VAL A 532 39.74 -24.84 8.24
N THR A 533 40.31 -25.98 8.62
CA THR A 533 39.90 -26.78 9.79
C THR A 533 41.13 -27.28 10.54
N THR A 534 40.95 -27.96 11.66
CA THR A 534 42.08 -28.60 12.38
C THR A 534 42.75 -29.70 11.55
N ASP A 535 42.02 -30.35 10.65
CA ASP A 535 42.53 -31.41 9.77
C ASP A 535 43.19 -30.83 8.52
N ASN A 536 42.81 -29.61 8.14
CA ASN A 536 43.41 -28.85 7.06
C ASN A 536 43.71 -27.41 7.51
N PRO A 537 44.76 -27.22 8.34
CA PRO A 537 45.08 -25.93 8.91
C PRO A 537 45.77 -25.01 7.90
N ALA A 538 45.57 -23.71 8.06
CA ALA A 538 46.17 -22.70 7.22
C ALA A 538 47.69 -22.63 7.42
N ALA A 539 48.46 -22.60 6.33
CA ALA A 539 49.91 -22.49 6.41
C ALA A 539 50.38 -21.04 6.63
N ALA A 540 51.50 -20.87 7.33
CA ALA A 540 52.20 -19.59 7.37
C ALA A 540 52.46 -19.07 5.95
N SER A 541 52.28 -17.75 5.75
CA SER A 541 52.42 -17.11 4.43
C SER A 541 51.49 -17.65 3.33
N GLU A 542 50.39 -18.32 3.66
CA GLU A 542 49.31 -18.56 2.69
C GLU A 542 48.28 -17.42 2.64
N ALA A 543 47.65 -17.22 1.49
CA ALA A 543 46.47 -16.38 1.38
C ALA A 543 45.22 -17.18 1.79
N VAL A 544 44.34 -16.55 2.56
CA VAL A 544 43.05 -17.11 2.97
C VAL A 544 41.89 -16.22 2.51
N THR A 545 40.74 -16.84 2.28
CA THR A 545 39.47 -16.17 1.98
C THR A 545 38.55 -16.31 3.19
N ILE A 546 38.18 -15.19 3.81
CA ILE A 546 37.32 -15.16 4.99
C ILE A 546 35.94 -14.65 4.56
N TYR A 547 34.92 -15.50 4.70
CA TYR A 547 33.53 -15.10 4.49
C TYR A 547 32.89 -14.68 5.80
N GLY A 548 32.14 -13.57 5.74
CA GLY A 548 31.54 -12.97 6.91
C GLY A 548 30.37 -12.07 6.58
N THR A 549 29.97 -11.27 7.57
CA THR A 549 28.95 -10.24 7.40
C THR A 549 29.25 -9.00 8.25
N GLY A 550 28.51 -7.92 8.01
CA GLY A 550 28.54 -6.72 8.83
C GLY A 550 29.84 -5.91 8.78
N LEU A 551 30.59 -5.96 7.67
CA LEU A 551 31.78 -5.12 7.49
C LEU A 551 31.45 -3.65 7.16
N GLY A 552 30.16 -3.31 7.04
CA GLY A 552 29.67 -1.94 6.86
C GLY A 552 29.59 -1.48 5.41
N PRO A 553 29.47 -0.16 5.17
CA PRO A 553 29.16 0.39 3.86
C PRO A 553 30.17 -0.02 2.77
N VAL A 554 29.66 -0.16 1.54
CA VAL A 554 30.47 -0.47 0.36
C VAL A 554 30.30 0.57 -0.75
N THR A 555 31.24 0.59 -1.69
CA THR A 555 31.16 1.42 -2.90
C THR A 555 29.99 1.00 -3.79
N GLY A 556 29.33 1.97 -4.43
CA GLY A 556 28.37 1.71 -5.51
C GLY A 556 26.89 1.81 -5.16
N GLY A 557 26.52 2.17 -3.92
CA GLY A 557 25.12 2.40 -3.51
C GLY A 557 24.28 1.13 -3.61
N MET A 558 24.21 0.35 -2.54
CA MET A 558 23.51 -0.93 -2.55
C MET A 558 22.01 -0.76 -2.35
N VAL A 559 21.23 -1.59 -3.04
CA VAL A 559 19.77 -1.67 -2.87
C VAL A 559 19.44 -2.94 -2.10
N THR A 560 18.59 -2.83 -1.08
CA THR A 560 18.13 -3.97 -0.29
C THR A 560 17.47 -5.04 -1.18
N GLY A 561 17.88 -6.30 -0.99
CA GLY A 561 17.39 -7.44 -1.78
C GLY A 561 18.01 -7.63 -3.15
N GLN A 562 18.93 -6.76 -3.57
CA GLN A 562 19.72 -6.96 -4.78
C GLN A 562 21.09 -7.57 -4.45
N PRO A 563 21.47 -8.71 -5.07
CA PRO A 563 22.77 -9.33 -4.81
C PRO A 563 23.92 -8.44 -5.28
N ALA A 564 25.09 -8.62 -4.68
CA ALA A 564 26.32 -7.97 -5.12
C ALA A 564 26.62 -8.28 -6.61
N SER A 565 27.24 -7.34 -7.31
CA SER A 565 27.42 -7.45 -8.76
C SER A 565 28.46 -8.53 -9.07
N THR A 566 28.19 -9.32 -10.11
CA THR A 566 29.13 -10.33 -10.60
C THR A 566 30.17 -9.76 -11.57
N THR A 567 30.03 -8.49 -11.96
CA THR A 567 30.89 -7.83 -12.96
C THR A 567 31.60 -6.58 -12.45
N SER A 568 31.13 -5.99 -11.35
CA SER A 568 31.76 -4.84 -10.70
C SER A 568 31.89 -5.09 -9.21
N LEU A 569 33.12 -5.21 -8.71
CA LEU A 569 33.35 -5.47 -7.28
C LEU A 569 32.93 -4.27 -6.42
N GLN A 570 32.23 -4.56 -5.32
CA GLN A 570 31.88 -3.56 -4.32
C GLN A 570 32.82 -3.68 -3.12
N HIS A 571 33.68 -2.68 -2.95
CA HIS A 571 34.69 -2.63 -1.88
C HIS A 571 34.12 -2.03 -0.61
N THR A 572 34.56 -2.49 0.56
CA THR A 572 34.27 -1.79 1.82
C THR A 572 34.84 -0.37 1.77
N THR A 573 34.10 0.61 2.27
CA THR A 573 34.58 2.01 2.29
C THR A 573 35.64 2.27 3.37
N THR A 574 35.78 1.33 4.32
CA THR A 574 36.85 1.28 5.31
C THR A 574 37.57 -0.05 5.19
N ASP A 575 38.90 -0.04 5.29
CA ASP A 575 39.70 -1.28 5.28
C ASP A 575 39.65 -1.97 6.65
N PRO A 576 39.36 -3.29 6.72
CA PRO A 576 39.45 -4.04 7.96
C PRO A 576 40.91 -4.29 8.36
N VAL A 577 41.14 -4.37 9.66
CA VAL A 577 42.37 -4.92 10.23
C VAL A 577 42.14 -6.38 10.57
N VAL A 578 42.92 -7.27 9.96
CA VAL A 578 42.89 -8.72 10.23
C VAL A 578 44.13 -9.10 11.03
N THR A 579 43.94 -9.77 12.17
CA THR A 579 45.04 -10.37 12.95
C THR A 579 44.81 -11.86 13.17
N VAL A 580 45.89 -12.63 13.09
CA VAL A 580 45.91 -14.08 13.36
C VAL A 580 47.04 -14.37 14.34
N GLY A 581 46.71 -14.93 15.51
CA GLY A 581 47.67 -15.15 16.58
C GLY A 581 48.34 -13.86 17.04
N ASN A 582 47.59 -12.76 17.09
CA ASN A 582 48.05 -11.39 17.36
C ASN A 582 49.00 -10.77 16.31
N ALA A 583 49.33 -11.49 15.23
CA ALA A 583 50.12 -10.96 14.12
C ALA A 583 49.19 -10.42 13.02
N ARG A 584 49.52 -9.25 12.46
CA ARG A 584 48.70 -8.60 11.42
C ARG A 584 48.87 -9.32 10.07
N ALA A 585 47.77 -9.73 9.47
CA ALA A 585 47.72 -10.22 8.10
C ALA A 585 47.67 -9.05 7.10
N SER A 586 48.26 -9.21 5.91
CA SER A 586 48.19 -8.19 4.86
C SER A 586 46.87 -8.32 4.11
N LEU A 587 46.11 -7.23 4.03
CA LEU A 587 44.82 -7.19 3.32
C LEU A 587 45.05 -7.20 1.80
N ILE A 588 44.35 -8.08 1.08
CA ILE A 588 44.34 -8.16 -0.39
C ILE A 588 43.03 -7.61 -0.95
N PHE A 589 41.91 -7.97 -0.33
CA PHE A 589 40.57 -7.53 -0.73
C PHE A 589 39.63 -7.48 0.47
N SER A 590 38.69 -6.54 0.46
CA SER A 590 37.55 -6.47 1.38
C SER A 590 36.35 -5.89 0.65
N GLY A 591 35.22 -6.59 0.67
CA GLY A 591 34.03 -6.17 -0.07
C GLY A 591 32.87 -7.16 0.03
N LEU A 592 31.79 -6.91 -0.69
CA LEU A 592 30.71 -7.89 -0.85
C LEU A 592 31.16 -9.05 -1.72
N THR A 593 30.65 -10.24 -1.41
CA THR A 593 30.87 -11.45 -2.21
C THR A 593 29.97 -11.39 -3.45
N PRO A 594 30.53 -11.41 -4.67
CA PRO A 594 29.76 -11.32 -5.91
C PRO A 594 28.62 -12.37 -5.98
N GLY A 595 27.41 -11.93 -6.31
CA GLY A 595 26.23 -12.79 -6.42
C GLY A 595 25.49 -13.10 -5.11
N PHE A 596 25.97 -12.63 -3.95
CA PHE A 596 25.34 -12.88 -2.65
C PHE A 596 24.71 -11.63 -2.04
N LEU A 597 23.74 -11.85 -1.15
CA LEU A 597 23.08 -10.82 -0.33
C LEU A 597 23.74 -10.74 1.05
N GLY A 598 24.32 -9.59 1.40
CA GLY A 598 24.85 -9.31 2.74
C GLY A 598 26.06 -10.15 3.19
N ILE A 599 26.61 -11.00 2.31
CA ILE A 599 27.84 -11.76 2.56
C ILE A 599 29.03 -10.96 2.08
N TYR A 600 30.01 -10.79 2.96
CA TYR A 600 31.27 -10.12 2.69
C TYR A 600 32.40 -11.13 2.58
N GLN A 601 33.42 -10.76 1.81
CA GLN A 601 34.64 -11.52 1.63
C GLN A 601 35.84 -10.65 1.96
N ILE A 602 36.77 -11.20 2.74
CA ILE A 602 38.10 -10.64 2.97
C ILE A 602 39.14 -11.63 2.46
N ASN A 603 40.01 -11.18 1.57
CA ASN A 603 41.21 -11.93 1.19
C ASN A 603 42.38 -11.37 1.98
N ALA A 604 43.09 -12.21 2.72
CA ALA A 604 44.21 -11.78 3.56
C ALA A 604 45.38 -12.76 3.46
N GLN A 605 46.59 -12.20 3.40
CA GLN A 605 47.84 -12.93 3.41
C GLN A 605 48.29 -13.14 4.86
N LEU A 606 48.36 -14.39 5.31
CA LEU A 606 48.82 -14.72 6.67
C LEU A 606 50.29 -14.33 6.86
N PRO A 607 50.69 -13.84 8.04
CA PRO A 607 52.08 -13.51 8.31
C PRO A 607 52.92 -14.79 8.40
N GLY A 608 54.20 -14.70 7.98
CA GLY A 608 55.14 -15.83 8.14
C GLY A 608 55.44 -16.18 9.59
N SER A 609 55.14 -15.27 10.52
CA SER A 609 55.28 -15.45 11.97
C SER A 609 54.01 -15.95 12.65
N VAL A 610 53.00 -16.42 11.91
CA VAL A 610 51.77 -16.93 12.52
C VAL A 610 52.09 -18.15 13.38
N PRO A 611 51.64 -18.19 14.65
CA PRO A 611 51.91 -19.34 15.51
C PRO A 611 51.05 -20.53 15.06
N SER A 612 51.64 -21.72 14.95
CA SER A 612 50.91 -22.95 14.70
C SER A 612 50.02 -23.31 15.91
N GLY A 613 48.79 -23.74 15.64
CA GLY A 613 47.85 -24.09 16.70
C GLY A 613 46.46 -24.43 16.18
N SER A 614 45.75 -25.31 16.90
CA SER A 614 44.36 -25.69 16.57
C SER A 614 43.32 -24.64 16.97
N GLN A 615 43.73 -23.64 17.76
CA GLN A 615 42.87 -22.60 18.33
C GLN A 615 43.48 -21.20 18.15
N THR A 616 44.22 -20.96 17.06
CA THR A 616 44.88 -19.67 16.84
C THR A 616 43.82 -18.57 16.67
N PRO A 617 43.83 -17.50 17.50
CA PRO A 617 42.81 -16.46 17.45
C PRO A 617 42.82 -15.71 16.13
N LEU A 618 41.66 -15.57 15.50
CA LEU A 618 41.41 -14.68 14.36
C LEU A 618 40.58 -13.49 14.87
N ALA A 619 41.05 -12.27 14.62
CA ALA A 619 40.28 -11.06 14.89
C ALA A 619 40.14 -10.19 13.64
N ILE A 620 38.95 -9.63 13.45
CA ILE A 620 38.65 -8.67 12.39
C ILE A 620 38.12 -7.40 13.03
N THR A 621 38.86 -6.30 12.87
CA THR A 621 38.49 -4.99 13.40
C THR A 621 38.17 -4.02 12.26
N ILE A 622 36.96 -3.45 12.27
CA ILE A 622 36.52 -2.45 11.28
C ILE A 622 35.48 -1.52 11.91
N GLY A 623 35.53 -0.23 11.60
CA GLY A 623 34.57 0.76 12.13
C GLY A 623 34.53 0.83 13.66
N GLY A 624 35.66 0.54 14.33
CA GLY A 624 35.75 0.50 15.79
C GLY A 624 35.16 -0.76 16.45
N GLN A 625 34.62 -1.70 15.67
CA GLN A 625 34.08 -2.97 16.16
C GLN A 625 35.04 -4.11 15.87
N THR A 626 35.07 -5.13 16.73
CA THR A 626 35.94 -6.31 16.56
C THR A 626 35.15 -7.59 16.68
N SER A 627 35.36 -8.51 15.76
CA SER A 627 34.88 -9.89 15.84
C SER A 627 36.02 -10.84 16.13
N PHE A 628 35.72 -11.92 16.85
CA PHE A 628 36.66 -12.98 17.17
C PHE A 628 36.17 -14.31 16.59
N SER A 629 37.10 -15.08 16.05
CA SER A 629 36.89 -16.44 15.59
C SER A 629 38.18 -17.25 15.81
N VAL A 630 38.20 -18.47 15.32
CA VAL A 630 39.35 -19.37 15.40
C VAL A 630 39.80 -19.74 13.99
N LEU A 631 41.10 -19.69 13.76
CA LEU A 631 41.71 -20.13 12.51
C LEU A 631 42.83 -21.14 12.81
N PRO A 632 42.58 -22.45 12.65
CA PRO A 632 43.65 -23.45 12.80
C PRO A 632 44.80 -23.17 11.84
N THR A 633 46.04 -23.21 12.35
CA THR A 633 47.26 -22.85 11.60
C THR A 633 48.38 -23.86 11.82
N ARG A 634 49.26 -24.02 10.82
CA ARG A 634 50.42 -24.92 10.87
C ARG A 634 51.72 -24.24 10.49
#